data_AF-A0A7J8SGI9-F1
#
_entry.id   AF-A0A7J8SGI9-F1
#
_cell.length_a   1.000
_cell.length_b   1.000
_cell.length_c   1.000
_cell.angle_alpha   90.00
_cell.angle_beta   90.00
_cell.angle_gamma   90.00
#
_symmetry.space_group_name_H-M   'P 1'
#
loop_
_entity.id
_entity.type
_entity.pdbx_description
1 polymer ?
#
loop_
_entity_poly.entity_id
_entity_poly.type
_entity_poly.pdbx_seq_one_letter_code
_entity_poly.pdbx_strand_id
1 'polypeptide(L)' 'GCCSRLEAELCPILDGLNLLWIQGFRRVEIESDSAAAVPIIFDESAAKQSISLVRTIRALYDRQWK' A
#
# COMPACT_ATOMS: atom_id res chain seq x y z
N GLY A 1 -10.70 14.31 -11.83
CA GLY A 1 -9.76 13.59 -10.97
C GLY A 1 -9.30 14.52 -9.88
N CYS A 2 -9.85 14.37 -8.68
CA CYS A 2 -9.29 15.01 -7.48
C CYS A 2 -8.62 13.89 -6.69
N CYS A 3 -7.44 13.47 -7.11
CA CYS A 3 -6.61 12.65 -6.25
C CYS A 3 -5.85 13.62 -5.34
N SER A 4 -6.03 13.46 -4.04
CA SER A 4 -5.17 14.12 -3.06
C SER A 4 -3.72 13.68 -3.29
N ARG A 5 -2.75 14.51 -2.89
CA ARG A 5 -1.32 14.16 -3.01
C ARG A 5 -1.04 12.78 -2.41
N LEU A 6 -1.66 12.45 -1.29
CA LEU A 6 -1.52 11.14 -0.65
C LEU A 6 -2.06 9.99 -1.51
N GLU A 7 -3.23 10.14 -2.12
CA GLU A 7 -3.78 9.11 -3.02
C GLU A 7 -2.89 8.88 -4.25
N ALA A 8 -2.28 9.95 -4.77
CA ALA A 8 -1.34 9.85 -5.88
C ALA A 8 -0.09 9.04 -5.52
N GLU A 9 0.37 9.09 -4.26
CA GLU A 9 1.48 8.26 -3.77
C GLU A 9 1.05 6.81 -3.46
N LEU A 10 -0.18 6.60 -2.99
CA LEU A 10 -0.67 5.27 -2.63
C LEU A 10 -1.03 4.40 -3.84
N CYS A 11 -1.53 5.00 -4.92
CA CYS A 11 -1.85 4.29 -6.17
C CYS A 11 -0.68 3.45 -6.73
N PRO A 12 0.53 4.01 -6.97
CA PRO A 12 1.64 3.22 -7.50
C PRO A 12 2.11 2.12 -6.55
N ILE A 13 2.00 2.32 -5.23
CA ILE A 13 2.29 1.28 -4.23
C ILE A 13 1.31 0.11 -4.38
N LEU A 14 0.01 0.39 -4.51
CA LEU A 14 -1.01 -0.63 -4.72
C LEU A 14 -0.79 -1.39 -6.03
N ASP A 15 -0.54 -0.68 -7.13
CA ASP A 15 -0.31 -1.28 -8.43
C ASP A 15 0.94 -2.17 -8.43
N GLY A 16 2.04 -1.69 -7.84
CA GLY A 16 3.28 -2.46 -7.68
C GLY A 16 3.06 -3.74 -6.87
N LEU A 17 2.35 -3.65 -5.74
CA LEU A 17 2.05 -4.84 -4.91
C LEU A 17 1.19 -5.87 -5.65
N ASN A 18 0.17 -5.44 -6.37
CA ASN A 18 -0.65 -6.36 -7.17
C ASN A 18 0.18 -7.05 -8.25
N LEU A 19 1.04 -6.31 -8.95
CA LEU A 19 1.90 -6.85 -9.99
C LEU A 19 2.88 -7.89 -9.42
N LEU A 20 3.53 -7.59 -8.31
CA LEU A 20 4.46 -8.50 -7.65
C LEU A 20 3.75 -9.76 -7.11
N TRP A 21 2.55 -9.61 -6.57
CA TRP A 21 1.72 -10.74 -6.14
C TRP A 21 1.38 -11.68 -7.30
N ILE A 22 0.93 -11.12 -8.43
CA ILE A 22 0.62 -11.87 -9.66
C ILE A 22 1.85 -12.60 -10.20
N GLN A 23 3.02 -11.98 -10.11
CA GLN A 23 4.30 -12.58 -10.52
C GLN A 23 4.83 -13.64 -9.54
N GLY A 24 4.15 -13.86 -8.41
CA GLY A 24 4.52 -14.91 -7.46
C GLY A 24 5.61 -14.51 -6.46
N PHE A 25 5.96 -13.22 -6.36
CA PHE A 25 6.88 -12.77 -5.33
C PHE A 25 6.26 -12.95 -3.94
N ARG A 26 7.13 -13.23 -2.97
CA ARG A 26 6.78 -13.52 -1.56
C ARG A 26 7.60 -12.70 -0.58
N ARG A 27 8.59 -11.96 -1.06
CA ARG A 27 9.31 -11.02 -0.23
C ARG A 27 9.53 -9.78 -1.06
N VAL A 28 8.93 -8.69 -0.61
CA VAL A 28 8.95 -7.40 -1.28
C VAL A 28 9.36 -6.37 -0.26
N GLU A 29 10.34 -5.55 -0.62
CA GLU A 29 10.71 -4.34 0.10
C GLU A 29 10.09 -3.16 -0.63
N ILE A 30 9.41 -2.28 0.11
CA ILE A 30 8.77 -1.09 -0.44
C ILE A 30 9.61 0.11 0.00
N GLU A 31 10.11 0.87 -0.96
CA GLU A 31 10.77 2.14 -0.75
C GLU A 31 9.92 3.25 -1.36
N SER A 32 9.72 4.33 -0.62
CA SER A 32 9.00 5.52 -1.08
C SER A 32 9.60 6.75 -0.42
N ASP A 33 9.72 7.83 -1.19
CA ASP A 33 10.15 9.15 -0.74
C ASP A 33 9.03 9.95 -0.04
N SER A 34 7.80 9.41 -0.04
CA SER A 34 6.66 10.01 0.62
C SER A 34 6.70 9.73 2.12
N ALA A 35 7.02 10.78 2.89
CA ALA A 35 6.96 10.76 4.35
C ALA A 35 5.57 10.46 4.92
N ALA A 36 4.51 10.48 4.11
CA ALA A 36 3.14 10.20 4.53
C ALA A 36 2.63 8.81 4.10
N ALA A 37 3.02 8.33 2.91
CA ALA A 37 2.46 7.11 2.34
C ALA A 37 2.93 5.84 3.06
N VAL A 38 4.20 5.78 3.47
CA VAL A 38 4.74 4.62 4.21
C VAL A 38 4.15 4.57 5.63
N PRO A 39 4.20 5.62 6.46
CA PRO A 39 3.67 5.52 7.82
C PRO A 39 2.19 5.16 7.86
N ILE A 40 1.36 5.70 6.96
CA ILE A 40 -0.09 5.46 7.00
C ILE A 40 -0.50 4.03 6.65
N ILE A 41 0.27 3.31 5.82
CA ILE A 41 -0.02 1.91 5.47
C ILE A 41 0.55 0.92 6.49
N PHE A 42 1.63 1.30 7.19
CA PHE A 42 2.28 0.47 8.21
C PHE A 42 1.71 0.69 9.62
N ASP A 43 0.95 1.76 9.84
CA ASP A 43 0.23 2.02 11.09
C ASP A 43 -0.73 0.87 11.44
N GLU A 44 -0.82 0.51 12.71
CA GLU A 44 -1.72 -0.56 13.19
C GLU A 44 -3.21 -0.24 12.94
N SER A 45 -3.55 1.04 12.87
CA SER A 45 -4.88 1.54 12.55
C SER A 45 -5.17 1.60 11.04
N ALA A 46 -4.21 1.26 10.17
CA ALA A 46 -4.36 1.32 8.71
C ALA A 46 -5.63 0.60 8.22
N ALA A 47 -5.99 -0.54 8.85
CA ALA A 47 -7.20 -1.29 8.54
C ALA A 47 -8.53 -0.55 8.85
N LYS A 48 -8.49 0.48 9.71
CA LYS A 48 -9.63 1.31 10.13
C LYS A 48 -9.65 2.70 9.47
N GLN A 49 -8.68 3.00 8.60
CA GLN A 49 -8.58 4.29 7.92
C GLN A 49 -9.79 4.51 7.00
N SER A 50 -10.23 5.77 6.91
CA SER A 50 -11.34 6.17 6.02
C SER A 50 -10.98 5.99 4.55
N ILE A 51 -9.68 6.12 4.21
CA ILE A 51 -9.15 5.97 2.86
C ILE A 51 -9.15 4.48 2.49
N SER A 52 -9.93 4.13 1.45
CA SER A 52 -10.03 2.75 0.96
C SER A 52 -8.69 2.21 0.45
N LEU A 53 -7.87 3.04 -0.20
CA LEU A 53 -6.53 2.66 -0.69
C LEU A 53 -5.64 2.15 0.44
N VAL A 54 -5.57 2.85 1.56
CA VAL A 54 -4.76 2.45 2.72
C VAL A 54 -5.18 1.08 3.24
N ARG A 55 -6.49 0.86 3.38
CA ARG A 55 -7.03 -0.44 3.83
C ARG A 55 -6.71 -1.57 2.86
N THR A 56 -6.83 -1.33 1.55
CA THR A 56 -6.51 -2.33 0.52
C THR A 56 -5.02 -2.67 0.49
N ILE A 57 -4.15 -1.66 0.56
CA ILE A 57 -2.69 -1.85 0.62
C ILE A 57 -2.32 -2.64 1.88
N ARG A 58 -2.90 -2.27 3.04
CA ARG A 58 -2.69 -3.01 4.29
C ARG A 58 -3.14 -4.46 4.17
N ALA A 59 -4.31 -4.71 3.60
CA ALA A 59 -4.82 -6.07 3.41
C ALA A 59 -3.94 -6.89 2.47
N LEU A 60 -3.34 -6.28 1.44
CA LEU A 60 -2.34 -6.93 0.58
C LEU A 60 -1.06 -7.23 1.33
N TYR A 61 -0.57 -6.29 2.14
CA TYR A 61 0.62 -6.48 2.97
C TYR A 61 0.43 -7.63 3.98
N ASP A 62 -0.75 -7.70 4.60
CA ASP A 62 -1.09 -8.77 5.56
C ASP A 62 -1.36 -10.14 4.90
N ARG A 63 -1.40 -10.22 3.55
CA ARG A 63 -1.43 -11.54 2.89
C ARG A 63 -0.16 -12.29 3.27
N GLN A 64 -0.25 -13.62 3.41
CA GLN A 64 0.93 -14.45 3.57
C GLN A 64 1.75 -14.40 2.27
N TRP A 65 2.66 -13.44 2.18
CA TRP A 65 3.80 -13.45 1.28
C TRP A 65 4.79 -14.54 1.77
N LYS A 66 4.33 -15.80 1.80
CA LYS A 66 5.12 -16.98 2.19
C LYS A 66 5.94 -17.52 1.02
#